data_AF-A0A0F9BQ03-F1
#
_entry.id   AF-A0A0F9BQ03-F1
#
_cell.length_a   1.000
_cell.length_b   1.000
_cell.length_c   1.000
_cell.angle_alpha   90.00
_cell.angle_beta   90.00
_cell.angle_gamma   90.00
#
_symmetry.space_group_name_H-M   'P 1'
#
loop_
_entity.id
_entity.type
_entity.pdbx_description
1 polymer ?
#
loop_
_entity_poly.entity_id
_entity_poly.type
_entity_poly.pdbx_seq_one_letter_code
_entity_poly.pdbx_strand_id
1 'polypeptide(L)' 'DALANYIHNWQIKPNGTEGYRTAEVTLGGVDTDELSSKTFEAKKSQGLYFIGEVTDVTGWLGGYNFQYAWSCGFAAGQYC' A
#
# COMPACT_ATOMS: atom_id res chain seq x y z
N ASP A 1 -3.08 25.71 33.74
CA ASP A 1 -2.15 24.87 32.94
C ASP A 1 -2.47 23.38 32.91
N ALA A 2 -2.88 22.74 34.02
CA ALA A 2 -3.18 21.29 34.04
C ALA A 2 -4.25 20.82 33.02
N LEU A 3 -5.35 21.57 32.85
CA LEU A 3 -6.40 21.24 31.87
C LEU A 3 -5.90 21.32 30.42
N ALA A 4 -5.15 22.38 30.09
CA ALA A 4 -4.55 22.54 28.77
C ALA A 4 -3.58 21.37 28.47
N ASN A 5 -2.75 21.00 29.44
CA ASN A 5 -1.85 19.86 29.31
C ASN A 5 -2.59 18.53 29.10
N TYR A 6 -3.70 18.31 29.81
CA TYR A 6 -4.52 17.12 29.65
C TYR A 6 -5.12 17.00 28.24
N ILE A 7 -5.62 18.11 27.68
CA ILE A 7 -6.24 18.11 26.34
C ILE A 7 -5.19 18.00 25.23
N HIS A 8 -4.09 18.75 25.32
CA HIS A 8 -3.08 18.79 24.25
C HIS A 8 -2.15 17.57 24.23
N ASN A 9 -1.99 16.87 25.35
CA ASN A 9 -1.10 15.70 25.46
C ASN A 9 -1.85 14.43 25.86
N TRP A 10 -3.12 14.32 25.45
CA TRP A 10 -3.95 13.17 25.79
C TRP A 10 -3.34 11.87 25.22
N GLN A 11 -2.88 10.99 26.13
CA GLN A 11 -2.34 9.69 25.77
C GLN A 11 -3.47 8.67 25.70
N ILE A 12 -3.78 8.19 24.49
CA ILE A 12 -4.72 7.11 24.26
C ILE A 12 -3.92 5.86 23.87
N LYS A 13 -4.24 4.72 24.50
CA LYS A 13 -3.70 3.41 24.11
C LYS A 13 -4.80 2.61 23.39
N PRO A 14 -4.78 2.55 22.04
CA PRO A 14 -5.72 1.71 21.30
C PRO A 14 -5.52 0.23 21.67
N ASN A 15 -6.61 -0.53 21.70
CA ASN A 15 -6.56 -1.96 22.00
C ASN A 15 -6.25 -2.82 20.74
N GLY A 16 -6.46 -2.27 19.55
CA GLY A 16 -6.25 -2.94 18.27
C GLY A 16 -6.83 -2.15 17.09
N THR A 17 -6.89 -2.77 15.92
CA THR A 17 -7.54 -2.24 14.72
C THR A 17 -8.84 -3.00 14.43
N GLU A 18 -9.75 -2.42 13.65
CA GLU A 18 -11.03 -3.05 13.28
C GLU A 18 -10.88 -4.24 12.31
N GLY A 19 -9.72 -4.35 11.66
CA GLY A 19 -9.41 -5.41 10.72
C GLY A 19 -9.95 -5.17 9.31
N TYR A 20 -9.83 -6.19 8.45
CA TYR A 20 -10.02 -6.08 7.00
C TYR A 20 -11.43 -5.74 6.52
N ARG A 21 -12.46 -5.91 7.36
CA ARG A 21 -13.83 -5.53 6.97
C ARG A 21 -14.01 -4.02 6.90
N THR A 22 -13.19 -3.26 7.63
CA THR A 22 -13.22 -1.78 7.61
C THR A 22 -11.95 -1.17 7.02
N ALA A 23 -10.83 -1.90 6.96
CA ALA A 23 -9.61 -1.38 6.38
C ALA A 23 -9.82 -1.01 4.89
N GLU A 24 -9.37 0.19 4.49
CA GLU A 24 -9.48 0.66 3.11
C GLU A 24 -8.43 0.03 2.18
N VAL A 25 -7.28 -0.37 2.73
CA VAL A 25 -6.14 -0.95 1.99
C VAL A 25 -5.38 -1.96 2.83
N THR A 26 -4.61 -2.82 2.16
CA THR A 26 -3.72 -3.81 2.77
C THR A 26 -2.27 -3.31 2.79
N LEU A 27 -1.62 -3.40 3.95
CA LEU A 27 -0.16 -3.27 4.08
C LEU A 27 0.51 -4.61 3.80
N GLY A 28 1.64 -4.61 3.09
CA GLY A 28 2.31 -5.82 2.63
C GLY A 28 1.88 -6.23 1.22
N GLY A 29 2.35 -7.39 0.76
CA GLY A 29 1.98 -7.94 -0.54
C GLY A 29 3.08 -8.83 -1.14
N VAL A 30 3.05 -8.99 -2.45
CA VAL A 30 4.15 -9.58 -3.22
C VAL A 30 5.37 -8.70 -3.08
N ASP A 31 6.49 -9.30 -2.67
CA ASP A 31 7.78 -8.63 -2.52
C ASP A 31 8.18 -7.92 -3.82
N THR A 32 8.33 -6.61 -3.74
CA THR A 32 8.68 -5.77 -4.89
C THR A 32 10.12 -5.98 -5.35
N ASP A 33 11.00 -6.52 -4.50
CA ASP A 33 12.35 -6.94 -4.89
C ASP A 33 12.33 -8.15 -5.83
N GLU A 34 11.21 -8.86 -5.95
CA GLU A 34 11.03 -9.97 -6.89
C GLU A 34 10.40 -9.54 -8.22
N LEU A 35 10.10 -8.25 -8.38
CA LEU A 35 9.49 -7.68 -9.57
C LEU A 35 10.46 -6.72 -10.28
N SER A 36 10.33 -6.62 -11.60
CA SER A 36 10.97 -5.56 -12.37
C SER A 36 10.32 -4.21 -12.04
N SER A 37 11.09 -3.24 -11.55
CA SER A 37 10.55 -1.90 -11.24
C SER A 37 10.08 -1.13 -12.47
N LYS A 38 10.49 -1.55 -13.67
CA LYS A 38 10.11 -0.92 -14.95
C LYS A 38 8.87 -1.57 -15.58
N THR A 39 8.75 -2.89 -15.48
CA THR A 39 7.76 -3.67 -16.24
C THR A 39 6.76 -4.40 -15.36
N PHE A 40 7.01 -4.52 -14.06
CA PHE A 40 6.22 -5.30 -13.10
C PHE A 40 6.15 -6.81 -13.40
N GLU A 41 7.03 -7.31 -14.27
CA GLU A 41 7.21 -8.74 -14.53
C GLU A 41 7.95 -9.42 -13.37
N ALA A 42 7.53 -10.63 -13.02
CA ALA A 42 8.15 -11.44 -11.98
C ALA A 42 9.51 -11.97 -12.44
N LYS A 43 10.57 -11.69 -11.66
CA LYS A 43 11.95 -12.09 -11.98
C LYS A 43 12.12 -13.61 -12.10
N LYS A 44 11.29 -14.37 -11.37
CA LYS A 44 11.33 -15.84 -11.31
C LYS A 44 10.41 -16.54 -12.33
N SER A 45 9.55 -15.81 -13.04
CA SER A 45 8.59 -16.39 -13.98
C SER A 45 8.30 -15.43 -15.12
N GLN A 46 8.92 -15.67 -16.27
CA GLN A 46 8.71 -14.86 -17.46
C GLN A 46 7.24 -14.92 -17.92
N GLY A 47 6.70 -13.76 -18.32
CA GLY A 47 5.31 -13.59 -18.74
C GLY A 47 4.30 -13.46 -17.60
N LEU A 48 4.73 -13.53 -16.34
CA LEU A 48 3.87 -13.30 -15.16
C LEU A 48 4.09 -11.90 -14.61
N TYR A 49 3.00 -11.14 -14.38
CA TYR A 49 3.04 -9.76 -13.93
C TYR A 49 2.18 -9.56 -12.68
N PHE A 50 2.62 -8.66 -11.79
CA PHE A 50 1.86 -8.27 -10.59
C PHE A 50 1.73 -6.74 -10.54
N ILE A 51 0.50 -6.25 -10.44
CA ILE A 51 0.19 -4.82 -10.41
C ILE A 51 -0.86 -4.50 -9.34
N GLY A 52 -0.86 -3.26 -8.88
CA GLY A 52 -1.83 -2.75 -7.91
C GLY A 52 -1.58 -3.25 -6.50
N GLU A 53 -2.63 -3.24 -5.68
CA GLU A 53 -2.57 -3.47 -4.24
C GLU A 53 -2.04 -4.86 -3.83
N VAL A 54 -1.97 -5.83 -4.76
CA VAL A 54 -1.37 -7.14 -4.48
C VAL A 54 0.15 -7.05 -4.23
N THR A 55 0.79 -5.99 -4.70
CA THR A 55 2.22 -5.74 -4.49
C THR A 55 2.46 -5.05 -3.16
N ASP A 56 3.66 -5.23 -2.58
CA ASP A 56 4.05 -4.59 -1.31
C ASP A 56 4.34 -3.08 -1.50
N VAL A 57 3.28 -2.32 -1.83
CA VAL A 57 3.28 -0.86 -1.95
C VAL A 57 1.95 -0.33 -1.43
N THR A 58 2.01 0.48 -0.38
CA THR A 58 0.81 1.10 0.21
C THR A 58 0.97 2.61 0.27
N GLY A 59 0.07 3.33 -0.39
CA GLY A 59 0.02 4.79 -0.37
C GLY A 59 -0.76 5.33 0.82
N TRP A 60 -0.56 6.61 1.13
CA TRP A 60 -1.36 7.32 2.11
C TRP A 60 -2.82 7.49 1.66
N LEU A 61 -3.70 7.84 2.59
CA LEU A 61 -5.06 8.26 2.26
C LEU A 61 -5.04 9.52 1.37
N GLY A 62 -5.98 9.60 0.43
CA GLY A 62 -6.10 10.73 -0.50
C GLY A 62 -5.75 10.41 -1.95
N GLY A 63 -6.01 9.18 -2.41
CA GLY A 63 -5.93 8.80 -3.83
C GLY A 63 -4.60 8.19 -4.28
N TYR A 64 -3.61 8.10 -3.40
CA TYR A 64 -2.29 7.54 -3.73
C TYR A 64 -2.35 6.07 -4.15
N ASN A 65 -3.20 5.27 -3.51
CA ASN A 65 -3.38 3.85 -3.87
C ASN A 65 -3.97 3.68 -5.28
N PHE A 66 -4.94 4.52 -5.65
CA PHE A 66 -5.45 4.56 -7.02
C PHE A 66 -4.36 5.01 -8.00
N GLN A 67 -3.64 6.10 -7.70
CA GLN A 67 -2.54 6.56 -8.55
C GLN A 67 -1.49 5.49 -8.78
N TYR A 68 -1.13 4.73 -7.75
CA TYR A 68 -0.22 3.61 -7.85
C TYR A 68 -0.79 2.53 -8.78
N ALA A 69 -2.03 2.08 -8.56
CA ALA A 69 -2.71 1.10 -9.40
C ALA A 69 -2.74 1.50 -10.88
N TRP A 70 -3.01 2.79 -11.18
CA TRP A 70 -2.97 3.31 -12.56
C TRP A 70 -1.57 3.29 -13.14
N SER A 71 -0.57 3.72 -12.37
CA SER A 71 0.82 3.86 -12.84
C SER A 71 1.45 2.50 -13.13
N CYS A 72 1.33 1.54 -12.21
CA CYS A 72 1.88 0.19 -12.40
C CYS A 72 1.12 -0.60 -13.46
N GLY A 73 -0.22 -0.45 -13.51
CA GLY A 73 -1.04 -1.09 -14.54
C GLY A 73 -0.71 -0.57 -15.93
N PHE A 74 -0.52 0.74 -16.08
CA PHE A 74 -0.05 1.33 -17.32
C PHE A 74 1.34 0.80 -17.69
N ALA A 75 2.30 0.81 -16.76
CA ALA A 75 3.65 0.35 -17.00
C ALA A 75 3.67 -1.12 -17.49
N ALA A 76 3.03 -2.05 -16.78
CA ALA A 76 2.93 -3.45 -17.19
C ALA A 76 2.28 -3.60 -18.58
N GLY A 77 1.19 -2.85 -18.81
CA GLY A 77 0.46 -2.85 -20.09
C GLY A 77 1.28 -2.37 -21.30
N GLN A 78 2.42 -1.71 -21.11
CA GLN A 78 3.32 -1.33 -22.21
C GLN A 78 4.31 -2.46 -22.60
N TYR A 79 4.45 -3.51 -21.79
CA TYR A 79 5.44 -4.59 -22.00
C TYR A 79 4.84 -5.99 -22.11
N CYS A 80 3.56 -6.18 -21.76
CA CYS A 80 2.87 -7.47 -21.84
C CYS A 80 2.47 -7.89 -23.25
#